data_AF-A0A9C9JQQ3-F1
#
_entry.id   AF-A0A9C9JQQ3-F1
#
_cell.length_a   1.000
_cell.length_b   1.000
_cell.length_c   1.000
_cell.angle_alpha   90.00
_cell.angle_beta   90.00
_cell.angle_gamma   90.00
#
_symmetry.space_group_name_H-M   'P 1'
#
loop_
_entity.id
_entity.type
_entity.pdbx_description
1 polymer ?
#
loop_
_entity_poly.entity_id
_entity_poly.type
_entity_poly.pdbx_seq_one_letter_code
_entity_poly.pdbx_strand_id
1 'polypeptide(L)'
;RIYADHGELLTRHLRGIIRSSAHGKVWVMAPMVSGPAQARWFLDRVREQQRALAGEGVEFDPAMPVGVMIEIPSAAIQIDALCEVVDFFSVGTNDLTQYLLAMERGNPAIADIYEELHPALIRMLHSVVETAHSKGKWVGLCGELARNPRYTPLLVGLGFDELSMSAPAIPAVKSAIAGCSHQQAAELAARAFACSTAADIRSVLDEHAASGRPLTGPGLILVGADCRNKAEAIRELCALVQLDGRCADMNELEDAVWAREETYSTGLGHGIAIPHCKSDLVAAGSLALLKLDQAIEWGAVDDQPVDLVLMLVMPEGDEGNRHLKIFAALARRLMHEEFRAGLRAAEDADGIIAFLDQEIGIDDPKGQINE
;
A
#
# COMPACT_ATOMS: atom_id res chain seq x y z
N ARG A 1 -7.86 -22.81 -26.55
CA ARG A 1 -7.31 -22.88 -27.93
C ARG A 1 -6.72 -24.26 -28.20
N ILE A 2 -5.64 -24.65 -27.53
CA ILE A 2 -5.00 -25.98 -27.70
C ILE A 2 -5.84 -27.13 -27.09
N TYR A 3 -6.65 -26.84 -26.06
CA TYR A 3 -7.47 -27.87 -25.39
C TYR A 3 -8.40 -28.67 -26.30
N ALA A 4 -8.90 -28.09 -27.40
CA ALA A 4 -9.77 -28.81 -28.34
C ALA A 4 -9.00 -29.90 -29.09
N ASP A 5 -7.72 -29.66 -29.39
CA ASP A 5 -6.85 -30.58 -30.11
C ASP A 5 -6.28 -31.69 -29.20
N HIS A 6 -6.36 -31.49 -27.88
CA HIS A 6 -5.89 -32.42 -26.85
C HIS A 6 -7.02 -32.87 -25.91
N GLY A 7 -8.18 -33.20 -26.48
CA GLY A 7 -9.39 -33.54 -25.73
C GLY A 7 -9.21 -34.67 -24.71
N GLU A 8 -8.37 -35.67 -24.98
CA GLU A 8 -8.08 -36.75 -24.03
C GLU A 8 -7.35 -36.23 -22.78
N LEU A 9 -6.35 -35.36 -22.95
CA LEU A 9 -5.60 -34.76 -21.84
C LEU A 9 -6.52 -33.89 -20.98
N LEU A 10 -7.34 -33.05 -21.64
CA LEU A 10 -8.34 -32.24 -20.94
C LEU A 10 -9.31 -33.12 -20.14
N THR A 11 -9.80 -34.20 -20.74
CA THR A 11 -10.72 -35.15 -20.09
C THR A 11 -10.10 -35.75 -18.84
N ARG A 12 -8.84 -36.20 -18.92
CA ARG A 12 -8.12 -36.75 -17.76
C ARG A 12 -7.97 -35.72 -16.63
N HIS A 13 -7.59 -34.48 -16.96
CA HIS A 13 -7.47 -33.41 -15.97
C HIS A 13 -8.82 -33.07 -15.31
N LEU A 14 -9.87 -32.87 -16.10
CA LEU A 14 -11.19 -32.54 -15.58
C LEU A 14 -11.72 -33.65 -14.67
N ARG A 15 -11.60 -34.92 -15.08
CA ARG A 15 -12.02 -36.05 -14.23
C ARG A 15 -11.26 -36.10 -12.91
N GLY A 16 -9.95 -35.83 -12.92
CA GLY A 16 -9.15 -35.75 -11.70
C GLY A 16 -9.61 -34.65 -10.75
N ILE A 17 -9.83 -33.43 -11.29
CA ILE A 17 -10.29 -32.28 -10.52
C ILE A 17 -11.69 -32.53 -9.94
N ILE A 18 -12.64 -32.99 -10.77
CA ILE A 18 -14.03 -33.27 -10.35
C ILE A 18 -14.04 -34.32 -9.24
N ARG A 19 -13.31 -35.43 -9.37
CA ARG A 19 -13.23 -36.45 -8.31
C ARG A 19 -12.64 -35.91 -7.00
N SER A 20 -11.68 -34.99 -7.08
CA SER A 20 -11.07 -34.38 -5.90
C SER A 20 -12.06 -33.53 -5.10
N SER A 21 -13.12 -33.00 -5.74
CA SER A 21 -14.17 -32.23 -5.06
C SER A 21 -14.99 -33.03 -4.05
N ALA A 22 -14.95 -34.37 -4.09
CA ALA A 22 -15.54 -35.21 -3.03
C ALA A 22 -14.83 -35.07 -1.67
N HIS A 23 -13.59 -34.58 -1.68
CA HIS A 23 -12.72 -34.52 -0.50
C HIS A 23 -12.50 -33.09 0.03
N GLY A 24 -13.11 -32.07 -0.60
CA GLY A 24 -12.98 -30.69 -0.19
C GLY A 24 -13.56 -29.70 -1.19
N LYS A 25 -13.53 -28.41 -0.85
CA LYS A 25 -14.00 -27.33 -1.73
C LYS A 25 -12.99 -27.12 -2.86
N VAL A 26 -13.28 -27.69 -4.02
CA VAL A 26 -12.47 -27.56 -5.22
C VAL A 26 -13.23 -26.74 -6.24
N TRP A 27 -12.59 -25.74 -6.83
CA TRP A 27 -13.13 -24.96 -7.94
C TRP A 27 -12.28 -25.23 -9.19
N VAL A 28 -12.87 -25.11 -10.38
CA VAL A 28 -12.14 -25.28 -11.64
C VAL A 28 -12.23 -24.02 -12.48
N MET A 29 -11.13 -23.65 -13.12
CA MET A 29 -11.05 -22.44 -13.93
C MET A 29 -10.30 -22.72 -15.25
N ALA A 30 -10.80 -22.15 -16.35
CA ALA A 30 -10.11 -22.20 -17.64
C ALA A 30 -9.21 -20.97 -17.85
N PRO A 31 -7.93 -21.17 -18.22
CA PRO A 31 -7.07 -20.09 -18.71
C PRO A 31 -7.34 -19.78 -20.19
N MET A 32 -6.87 -18.62 -20.62
CA MET A 32 -6.76 -18.13 -21.99
C MET A 32 -8.11 -18.13 -22.72
N VAL A 33 -9.17 -17.85 -21.98
CA VAL A 33 -10.52 -17.67 -22.50
C VAL A 33 -10.63 -16.28 -23.10
N SER A 34 -11.03 -16.18 -24.36
CA SER A 34 -11.16 -14.90 -25.05
C SER A 34 -12.60 -14.39 -25.14
N GLY A 35 -13.60 -15.16 -24.68
CA GLY A 35 -15.00 -14.76 -24.73
C GLY A 35 -15.99 -15.88 -24.38
N PRO A 36 -17.30 -15.59 -24.39
CA PRO A 36 -18.35 -16.46 -23.85
C PRO A 36 -18.51 -17.81 -24.56
N ALA A 37 -18.25 -17.88 -25.86
CA ALA A 37 -18.32 -19.13 -26.61
C ALA A 37 -17.31 -20.18 -26.10
N GLN A 38 -16.09 -19.75 -25.78
CA GLN A 38 -15.05 -20.63 -25.23
C GLN A 38 -15.36 -21.01 -23.78
N ALA A 39 -15.87 -20.07 -22.98
CA ALA A 39 -16.32 -20.34 -21.61
C ALA A 39 -17.46 -21.38 -21.60
N ARG A 40 -18.44 -21.24 -22.50
CA ARG A 40 -19.53 -22.21 -22.65
C ARG A 40 -19.01 -23.59 -23.04
N TRP A 41 -18.14 -23.65 -24.05
CA TRP A 41 -17.52 -24.91 -24.46
C TRP A 41 -16.80 -25.60 -23.30
N PHE A 42 -16.04 -24.85 -22.50
CA PHE A 42 -15.33 -25.41 -21.34
C PHE A 42 -16.32 -25.93 -20.29
N LEU A 43 -17.34 -25.16 -19.94
CA LEU A 43 -18.37 -25.58 -19.00
C LEU A 43 -19.12 -26.83 -19.47
N ASP A 44 -19.42 -26.94 -20.77
CA ASP A 44 -20.06 -28.12 -21.33
C ASP A 44 -19.15 -29.36 -21.21
N ARG A 45 -17.83 -29.21 -21.36
CA ARG A 45 -16.86 -30.29 -21.10
C ARG A 45 -16.85 -30.71 -19.62
N VAL A 46 -16.88 -29.75 -18.69
CA VAL A 46 -16.98 -30.06 -17.25
C VAL A 46 -18.26 -30.86 -16.96
N ARG A 47 -19.41 -30.39 -17.45
CA ARG A 47 -20.72 -31.02 -17.27
C ARG A 47 -20.83 -32.39 -17.91
N GLU A 48 -20.17 -32.60 -19.05
CA GLU A 48 -20.05 -33.91 -19.69
C GLU A 48 -19.30 -34.90 -18.79
N GLN A 49 -18.17 -34.50 -18.22
CA GLN A 49 -17.40 -35.36 -17.33
C GLN A 49 -18.11 -35.63 -15.99
N GLN A 50 -18.82 -34.65 -15.43
CA GLN A 50 -19.68 -34.86 -14.26
C GLN A 50 -20.76 -35.91 -14.52
N ARG A 51 -21.44 -35.85 -15.69
CA ARG A 51 -22.44 -36.86 -16.07
C ARG A 51 -21.83 -38.25 -16.26
N ALA A 52 -20.66 -38.34 -16.88
CA ALA A 52 -19.94 -39.60 -17.06
C ALA A 52 -19.58 -40.22 -15.70
N LEU A 53 -18.97 -39.44 -14.80
CA LEU A 53 -18.61 -39.88 -13.45
C LEU A 53 -19.83 -40.28 -12.61
N ALA A 54 -20.95 -39.57 -12.73
CA ALA A 54 -22.20 -39.95 -12.09
C ALA A 54 -22.73 -41.29 -12.60
N GLY A 55 -22.66 -41.54 -13.91
CA GLY A 55 -23.01 -42.84 -14.51
C GLY A 55 -22.09 -43.99 -14.08
N GLU A 56 -20.84 -43.68 -13.73
CA GLU A 56 -19.86 -44.63 -13.17
C GLU A 56 -20.02 -44.81 -11.65
N GLY A 57 -20.92 -44.07 -10.98
CA GLY A 57 -21.10 -44.13 -9.53
C GLY A 57 -19.95 -43.52 -8.73
N VAL A 58 -19.18 -42.61 -9.32
CA VAL A 58 -18.06 -41.95 -8.66
C VAL A 58 -18.54 -40.69 -7.94
N GLU A 59 -18.18 -40.53 -6.67
CA GLU A 59 -18.54 -39.35 -5.87
C GLU A 59 -17.78 -38.08 -6.31
N PHE A 60 -18.49 -36.94 -6.28
CA PHE A 60 -17.97 -35.59 -6.51
C PHE A 60 -18.99 -34.55 -6.03
N ASP A 61 -18.59 -33.27 -5.94
CA ASP A 61 -19.50 -32.16 -5.67
C ASP A 61 -20.26 -31.75 -6.96
N PRO A 62 -21.59 -31.96 -7.06
CA PRO A 62 -22.37 -31.56 -8.22
C PRO A 62 -22.49 -30.04 -8.37
N ALA A 63 -22.23 -29.28 -7.31
CA ALA A 63 -22.27 -27.82 -7.29
C ALA A 63 -20.87 -27.18 -7.41
N MET A 64 -19.84 -27.97 -7.76
CA MET A 64 -18.47 -27.53 -7.96
C MET A 64 -18.42 -26.29 -8.90
N PRO A 65 -17.97 -25.11 -8.43
CA PRO A 65 -17.93 -23.90 -9.24
C PRO A 65 -16.98 -23.98 -10.43
N VAL A 66 -17.43 -23.41 -11.54
CA VAL A 66 -16.65 -23.31 -12.79
C VAL A 66 -16.44 -21.84 -13.11
N GLY A 67 -15.19 -21.40 -13.20
CA GLY A 67 -14.80 -20.04 -13.51
C GLY A 67 -13.95 -19.92 -14.76
N VAL A 68 -13.58 -18.68 -15.09
CA VAL A 68 -12.56 -18.39 -16.12
C VAL A 68 -11.55 -17.36 -15.63
N MET A 69 -10.33 -17.47 -16.13
CA MET A 69 -9.31 -16.47 -15.90
C MET A 69 -9.50 -15.30 -16.88
N ILE A 70 -9.56 -14.08 -16.34
CA ILE A 70 -9.63 -12.85 -17.11
C ILE A 70 -8.21 -12.36 -17.34
N GLU A 71 -7.64 -12.80 -18.46
CA GLU A 71 -6.26 -12.46 -18.85
C GLU A 71 -6.16 -12.02 -20.32
N ILE A 72 -7.27 -12.07 -21.07
CA ILE A 72 -7.34 -11.58 -22.45
C ILE A 72 -8.27 -10.36 -22.47
N PRO A 73 -7.87 -9.21 -23.04
CA PRO A 73 -8.70 -8.00 -23.06
C PRO A 73 -10.10 -8.21 -23.64
N SER A 74 -10.25 -9.10 -24.64
CA SER A 74 -11.58 -9.42 -25.20
C SER A 74 -12.51 -10.10 -24.19
N ALA A 75 -11.98 -10.90 -23.26
CA ALA A 75 -12.79 -11.47 -22.18
C ALA A 75 -13.16 -10.42 -21.13
N ALA A 76 -12.24 -9.51 -20.79
CA ALA A 76 -12.54 -8.39 -19.89
C ALA A 76 -13.63 -7.46 -20.45
N ILE A 77 -13.61 -7.19 -21.76
CA ILE A 77 -14.64 -6.38 -22.44
C ILE A 77 -16.00 -7.09 -22.46
N GLN A 78 -16.02 -8.43 -22.56
CA GLN A 78 -17.24 -9.24 -22.62
C GLN A 78 -17.61 -9.86 -21.26
N ILE A 79 -17.20 -9.22 -20.15
CA ILE A 79 -17.41 -9.74 -18.80
C ILE A 79 -18.90 -9.92 -18.47
N ASP A 80 -19.76 -9.04 -18.97
CA ASP A 80 -21.21 -9.10 -18.83
C ASP A 80 -21.79 -10.42 -19.39
N ALA A 81 -21.37 -10.80 -20.60
CA ALA A 81 -21.80 -12.04 -21.24
C ALA A 81 -21.18 -13.28 -20.58
N LEU A 82 -19.96 -13.16 -20.04
CA LEU A 82 -19.32 -14.24 -19.30
C LEU A 82 -20.03 -14.52 -17.96
N CYS A 83 -20.60 -13.49 -17.31
CA CYS A 83 -21.36 -13.66 -16.07
C CYS A 83 -22.58 -14.58 -16.24
N GLU A 84 -23.18 -14.61 -17.43
CA GLU A 84 -24.30 -15.52 -17.74
C GLU A 84 -23.85 -16.97 -17.94
N VAL A 85 -22.54 -17.22 -18.05
CA VAL A 85 -21.98 -18.52 -18.41
C VAL A 85 -21.31 -19.23 -17.25
N VAL A 86 -20.52 -18.52 -16.43
CA VAL A 86 -19.67 -19.09 -15.38
C VAL A 86 -19.95 -18.51 -14.00
N ASP A 87 -19.41 -19.14 -12.96
CA ASP A 87 -19.73 -18.85 -11.56
C ASP A 87 -18.86 -17.75 -10.96
N PHE A 88 -17.60 -17.67 -11.37
CA PHE A 88 -16.62 -16.74 -10.81
C PHE A 88 -15.50 -16.39 -11.80
N PHE A 89 -14.71 -15.39 -11.44
CA PHE A 89 -13.57 -14.91 -12.22
C PHE A 89 -12.31 -14.79 -11.38
N SER A 90 -11.16 -14.99 -12.00
CA SER A 90 -9.88 -14.54 -11.44
C SER A 90 -9.14 -13.74 -12.50
N VAL A 91 -8.72 -12.53 -12.20
CA VAL A 91 -7.91 -11.74 -13.13
C VAL A 91 -6.46 -12.18 -13.05
N GLY A 92 -5.87 -12.54 -14.19
CA GLY A 92 -4.44 -12.82 -14.33
C GLY A 92 -3.71 -11.57 -14.84
N THR A 93 -3.20 -10.74 -13.92
CA THR A 93 -2.73 -9.38 -14.27
C THR A 93 -1.55 -9.39 -15.22
N ASN A 94 -0.68 -10.40 -15.12
CA ASN A 94 0.57 -10.43 -15.85
C ASN A 94 0.33 -10.53 -17.36
N ASP A 95 -0.57 -11.42 -17.77
CA ASP A 95 -0.89 -11.64 -19.18
C ASP A 95 -1.91 -10.60 -19.67
N LEU A 96 -2.86 -10.18 -18.81
CA LEU A 96 -3.77 -9.08 -19.14
C LEU A 96 -3.01 -7.80 -19.49
N THR A 97 -2.01 -7.42 -18.67
CA THR A 97 -1.17 -6.24 -18.91
C THR A 97 -0.38 -6.38 -20.19
N GLN A 98 0.24 -7.55 -20.43
CA GLN A 98 1.00 -7.82 -21.64
C GLN A 98 0.14 -7.65 -22.90
N TYR A 99 -1.06 -8.24 -22.94
CA TYR A 99 -1.94 -8.14 -24.11
C TYR A 99 -2.59 -6.76 -24.24
N LEU A 100 -2.90 -6.09 -23.13
CA LEU A 100 -3.51 -4.77 -23.13
C LEU A 100 -2.54 -3.69 -23.62
N LEU A 101 -1.28 -3.75 -23.18
CA LEU A 101 -0.26 -2.76 -23.52
C LEU A 101 0.58 -3.16 -24.75
N ALA A 102 0.36 -4.35 -25.29
CA ALA A 102 1.19 -4.95 -26.36
C ALA A 102 2.68 -5.00 -25.99
N MET A 103 2.98 -5.36 -24.73
CA MET A 103 4.32 -5.40 -24.16
C MET A 103 4.66 -6.79 -23.64
N GLU A 104 5.64 -7.44 -24.26
CA GLU A 104 6.15 -8.75 -23.82
C GLU A 104 6.93 -8.63 -22.51
N ARG A 105 6.43 -9.28 -21.45
CA ARG A 105 7.02 -9.25 -20.10
C ARG A 105 8.47 -9.77 -20.05
N GLY A 106 8.81 -10.72 -20.93
CA GLY A 106 10.14 -11.34 -20.99
C GLY A 106 11.16 -10.59 -21.83
N ASN A 107 10.78 -9.47 -22.46
CA ASN A 107 11.65 -8.75 -23.38
C ASN A 107 12.47 -7.68 -22.63
N PRO A 108 13.81 -7.82 -22.52
CA PRO A 108 14.65 -6.89 -21.78
C PRO A 108 14.61 -5.46 -22.35
N ALA A 109 14.33 -5.31 -23.64
CA ALA A 109 14.34 -4.00 -24.31
C ALA A 109 13.16 -3.10 -23.90
N ILE A 110 12.14 -3.66 -23.26
CA ILE A 110 10.94 -2.93 -22.82
C ILE A 110 10.64 -3.13 -21.32
N ALA A 111 11.59 -3.69 -20.57
CA ALA A 111 11.42 -3.91 -19.14
C ALA A 111 11.13 -2.61 -18.38
N ASP A 112 11.79 -1.51 -18.77
CA ASP A 112 11.65 -0.19 -18.14
C ASP A 112 10.31 0.49 -18.42
N ILE A 113 9.57 0.05 -19.45
CA ILE A 113 8.28 0.62 -19.83
C ILE A 113 7.09 -0.29 -19.50
N TYR A 114 7.35 -1.51 -18.98
CA TYR A 114 6.30 -2.39 -18.50
C TYR A 114 5.69 -1.81 -17.22
N GLU A 115 4.42 -1.42 -17.30
CA GLU A 115 3.78 -0.60 -16.26
C GLU A 115 2.51 -1.27 -15.73
N GLU A 116 2.58 -1.77 -14.51
CA GLU A 116 1.45 -2.45 -13.83
C GLU A 116 0.41 -1.46 -13.29
N LEU A 117 0.76 -0.18 -13.14
CA LEU A 117 -0.18 0.89 -12.74
C LEU A 117 -0.72 1.65 -13.95
N HIS A 118 -0.67 1.08 -15.15
CA HIS A 118 -1.13 1.77 -16.34
C HIS A 118 -2.64 2.10 -16.21
N PRO A 119 -3.09 3.35 -16.44
CA PRO A 119 -4.49 3.75 -16.24
C PRO A 119 -5.50 2.90 -17.02
N ALA A 120 -5.15 2.44 -18.22
CA ALA A 120 -6.00 1.53 -18.99
C ALA A 120 -6.23 0.19 -18.29
N LEU A 121 -5.22 -0.35 -17.60
CA LEU A 121 -5.37 -1.57 -16.81
C LEU A 121 -6.28 -1.31 -15.62
N ILE A 122 -6.03 -0.26 -14.83
CA ILE A 122 -6.85 0.08 -13.65
C ILE A 122 -8.33 0.27 -14.02
N ARG A 123 -8.61 0.99 -15.11
CA ARG A 123 -9.99 1.18 -15.63
C ARG A 123 -10.62 -0.14 -16.08
N MET A 124 -9.84 -1.03 -16.70
CA MET A 124 -10.31 -2.35 -17.11
C MET A 124 -10.62 -3.23 -15.89
N LEU A 125 -9.76 -3.24 -14.87
CA LEU A 125 -9.99 -3.96 -13.62
C LEU A 125 -11.26 -3.47 -12.92
N HIS A 126 -11.42 -2.15 -12.79
CA HIS A 126 -12.63 -1.53 -12.22
C HIS A 126 -13.90 -1.98 -12.96
N SER A 127 -13.89 -1.88 -14.30
CA SER A 127 -15.04 -2.28 -15.13
C SER A 127 -15.38 -3.77 -14.98
N VAL A 128 -14.37 -4.63 -14.93
CA VAL A 128 -14.56 -6.09 -14.71
C VAL A 128 -15.21 -6.35 -13.36
N VAL A 129 -14.69 -5.74 -12.29
CA VAL A 129 -15.23 -5.94 -10.93
C VAL A 129 -16.65 -5.40 -10.82
N GLU A 130 -16.90 -4.14 -11.21
CA GLU A 130 -18.23 -3.53 -11.13
C GLU A 130 -19.27 -4.33 -11.92
N THR A 131 -18.93 -4.72 -13.16
CA THR A 131 -19.88 -5.44 -14.01
C THR A 131 -20.17 -6.83 -13.44
N ALA A 132 -19.15 -7.55 -12.97
CA ALA A 132 -19.34 -8.87 -12.36
C ALA A 132 -20.16 -8.78 -11.07
N HIS A 133 -19.87 -7.81 -10.20
CA HIS A 133 -20.61 -7.56 -8.97
C HIS A 133 -22.07 -7.20 -9.24
N SER A 134 -22.35 -6.39 -10.28
CA SER A 134 -23.72 -6.06 -10.69
C SER A 134 -24.56 -7.29 -11.10
N LYS A 135 -23.88 -8.39 -11.45
CA LYS A 135 -24.45 -9.69 -11.80
C LYS A 135 -24.39 -10.71 -10.64
N GLY A 136 -24.00 -10.27 -9.45
CA GLY A 136 -23.85 -11.14 -8.27
C GLY A 136 -22.71 -12.15 -8.42
N LYS A 137 -21.72 -11.86 -9.26
CA LYS A 137 -20.52 -12.67 -9.46
C LYS A 137 -19.37 -12.11 -8.64
N TRP A 138 -18.45 -13.00 -8.33
CA TRP A 138 -17.27 -12.72 -7.51
C TRP A 138 -16.02 -12.69 -8.39
N VAL A 139 -15.07 -11.83 -8.07
CA VAL A 139 -13.84 -11.61 -8.83
C VAL A 139 -12.62 -11.65 -7.91
N GLY A 140 -11.77 -12.66 -8.11
CA GLY A 140 -10.42 -12.71 -7.54
C GLY A 140 -9.37 -12.04 -8.42
N LEU A 141 -8.19 -11.83 -7.85
CA LEU A 141 -7.00 -11.34 -8.52
C LEU A 141 -5.82 -12.27 -8.22
N CYS A 142 -5.10 -12.68 -9.25
CA CYS A 142 -3.82 -13.37 -9.12
C CYS A 142 -2.74 -12.67 -9.94
N GLY A 143 -1.48 -12.88 -9.55
CA GLY A 143 -0.32 -12.30 -10.23
C GLY A 143 0.42 -11.29 -9.37
N GLU A 144 1.27 -10.50 -10.03
CA GLU A 144 2.27 -9.66 -9.36
C GLU A 144 1.65 -8.47 -8.62
N LEU A 145 0.52 -7.94 -9.13
CA LEU A 145 -0.23 -6.87 -8.46
C LEU A 145 -0.79 -7.33 -7.10
N ALA A 146 -1.32 -8.56 -7.04
CA ALA A 146 -1.99 -9.09 -5.83
C ALA A 146 -1.05 -9.29 -4.64
N ARG A 147 0.26 -9.47 -4.89
CA ARG A 147 1.26 -9.73 -3.86
C ARG A 147 1.93 -8.48 -3.29
N ASN A 148 1.68 -7.30 -3.87
CA ASN A 148 2.34 -6.06 -3.46
C ASN A 148 1.49 -5.32 -2.41
N PRO A 149 1.97 -5.20 -1.15
CA PRO A 149 1.25 -4.48 -0.10
C PRO A 149 0.93 -3.03 -0.45
N ARG A 150 1.79 -2.35 -1.24
CA ARG A 150 1.60 -0.96 -1.68
C ARG A 150 0.33 -0.78 -2.53
N TYR A 151 -0.04 -1.80 -3.29
CA TYR A 151 -1.21 -1.75 -4.18
C TYR A 151 -2.48 -2.29 -3.52
N THR A 152 -2.34 -2.92 -2.36
CA THR A 152 -3.45 -3.60 -1.68
C THR A 152 -4.63 -2.67 -1.38
N PRO A 153 -4.45 -1.43 -0.85
CA PRO A 153 -5.56 -0.51 -0.64
C PRO A 153 -6.32 -0.17 -1.93
N LEU A 154 -5.62 -0.01 -3.05
CA LEU A 154 -6.24 0.22 -4.35
C LEU A 154 -7.06 -0.99 -4.79
N LEU A 155 -6.51 -2.20 -4.69
CA LEU A 155 -7.20 -3.43 -5.10
C LEU A 155 -8.46 -3.69 -4.25
N VAL A 156 -8.38 -3.45 -2.94
CA VAL A 156 -9.54 -3.50 -2.04
C VAL A 156 -10.57 -2.44 -2.44
N GLY A 157 -10.11 -1.23 -2.76
CA GLY A 157 -10.97 -0.11 -3.19
C GLY A 157 -11.67 -0.34 -4.53
N LEU A 158 -11.02 -1.06 -5.45
CA LEU A 158 -11.62 -1.51 -6.71
C LEU A 158 -12.69 -2.59 -6.50
N GLY A 159 -12.73 -3.22 -5.32
CA GLY A 159 -13.73 -4.23 -4.97
C GLY A 159 -13.30 -5.68 -5.20
N PHE A 160 -12.01 -5.99 -5.35
CA PHE A 160 -11.60 -7.39 -5.48
C PHE A 160 -11.97 -8.20 -4.24
N ASP A 161 -12.56 -9.37 -4.46
CA ASP A 161 -13.07 -10.21 -3.39
C ASP A 161 -12.03 -11.20 -2.84
N GLU A 162 -10.99 -11.51 -3.63
CA GLU A 162 -9.84 -12.34 -3.24
C GLU A 162 -8.55 -11.84 -3.88
N LEU A 163 -7.48 -11.84 -3.09
CA LEU A 163 -6.12 -11.64 -3.55
C LEU A 163 -5.32 -12.93 -3.37
N SER A 164 -4.87 -13.52 -4.48
CA SER A 164 -4.16 -14.80 -4.51
C SER A 164 -2.68 -14.60 -4.84
N MET A 165 -1.81 -15.19 -4.01
CA MET A 165 -0.36 -14.98 -4.07
C MET A 165 0.43 -16.16 -3.47
N SER A 166 1.76 -16.10 -3.63
CA SER A 166 2.65 -17.04 -2.94
C SER A 166 2.62 -16.84 -1.42
N ALA A 167 2.76 -17.93 -0.66
CA ALA A 167 2.62 -17.93 0.79
C ALA A 167 3.46 -16.86 1.55
N PRO A 168 4.72 -16.57 1.16
CA PRO A 168 5.53 -15.55 1.84
C PRO A 168 4.97 -14.12 1.75
N ALA A 169 4.17 -13.81 0.73
CA ALA A 169 3.59 -12.47 0.54
C ALA A 169 2.33 -12.24 1.40
N ILE A 170 1.66 -13.31 1.84
CA ILE A 170 0.38 -13.25 2.55
C ILE A 170 0.42 -12.36 3.80
N PRO A 171 1.42 -12.45 4.71
CA PRO A 171 1.42 -11.65 5.93
C PRO A 171 1.45 -10.15 5.66
N ALA A 172 2.28 -9.70 4.70
CA ALA A 172 2.43 -8.29 4.38
C ALA A 172 1.16 -7.71 3.74
N VAL A 173 0.54 -8.44 2.80
CA VAL A 173 -0.74 -8.02 2.21
C VAL A 173 -1.85 -8.03 3.25
N LYS A 174 -1.91 -9.05 4.11
CA LYS A 174 -2.90 -9.09 5.20
C LYS A 174 -2.77 -7.92 6.16
N SER A 175 -1.53 -7.51 6.48
CA SER A 175 -1.27 -6.31 7.27
C SER A 175 -1.76 -5.05 6.56
N ALA A 176 -1.53 -4.91 5.25
CA ALA A 176 -2.01 -3.78 4.47
C ALA A 176 -3.54 -3.71 4.40
N ILE A 177 -4.24 -4.85 4.26
CA ILE A 177 -5.71 -4.91 4.35
C ILE A 177 -6.18 -4.45 5.73
N ALA A 178 -5.54 -4.93 6.80
CA ALA A 178 -5.93 -4.58 8.18
C ALA A 178 -5.69 -3.11 8.52
N GLY A 179 -4.72 -2.46 7.87
CA GLY A 179 -4.38 -1.05 8.07
C GLY A 179 -5.21 -0.06 7.24
N CYS A 180 -6.15 -0.52 6.41
CA CYS A 180 -6.94 0.33 5.53
C CYS A 180 -8.45 0.08 5.75
N SER A 181 -9.21 1.15 6.01
CA SER A 181 -10.67 1.04 6.03
C SER A 181 -11.23 0.94 4.61
N HIS A 182 -12.40 0.31 4.47
CA HIS A 182 -13.09 0.22 3.18
C HIS A 182 -13.38 1.59 2.55
N GLN A 183 -13.71 2.60 3.37
CA GLN A 183 -13.93 3.97 2.89
C GLN A 183 -12.65 4.57 2.31
N GLN A 184 -11.52 4.47 3.02
CA GLN A 184 -10.23 4.97 2.54
C GLN A 184 -9.80 4.29 1.25
N ALA A 185 -10.01 2.97 1.15
CA ALA A 185 -9.73 2.19 -0.06
C ALA A 185 -10.60 2.67 -1.24
N ALA A 186 -11.89 2.89 -1.03
CA ALA A 186 -12.80 3.39 -2.07
C ALA A 186 -12.43 4.81 -2.56
N GLU A 187 -12.09 5.71 -1.63
CA GLU A 187 -11.61 7.07 -1.96
C GLU A 187 -10.31 7.01 -2.76
N LEU A 188 -9.38 6.13 -2.38
CA LEU A 188 -8.14 5.90 -3.09
C LEU A 188 -8.37 5.40 -4.52
N ALA A 189 -9.25 4.40 -4.68
CA ALA A 189 -9.59 3.86 -6.00
C ALA A 189 -10.22 4.92 -6.91
N ALA A 190 -11.12 5.76 -6.38
CA ALA A 190 -11.72 6.86 -7.13
C ALA A 190 -10.67 7.89 -7.61
N ARG A 191 -9.70 8.23 -6.75
CA ARG A 191 -8.58 9.13 -7.10
C ARG A 191 -7.69 8.51 -8.18
N ALA A 192 -7.28 7.24 -8.01
CA ALA A 192 -6.46 6.52 -8.98
C ALA A 192 -7.18 6.36 -10.33
N PHE A 193 -8.50 6.18 -10.33
CA PHE A 193 -9.30 6.08 -11.55
C PHE A 193 -9.35 7.40 -12.34
N ALA A 194 -9.29 8.54 -11.64
CA ALA A 194 -9.28 9.87 -12.26
C ALA A 194 -7.93 10.24 -12.91
N CYS A 195 -6.84 9.54 -12.55
CA CYS A 195 -5.52 9.77 -13.11
C CYS A 195 -5.43 9.44 -14.61
N SER A 196 -4.48 10.12 -15.28
CA SER A 196 -4.20 9.94 -16.71
C SER A 196 -2.85 9.28 -16.99
N THR A 197 -1.98 9.19 -15.99
CA THR A 197 -0.67 8.51 -16.10
C THR A 197 -0.42 7.58 -14.92
N ALA A 198 0.50 6.63 -15.10
CA ALA A 198 0.92 5.74 -14.00
C ALA A 198 1.70 6.49 -12.91
N ALA A 199 2.39 7.58 -13.27
CA ALA A 199 3.08 8.44 -12.30
C ALA A 199 2.08 9.12 -11.35
N ASP A 200 0.96 9.63 -11.88
CA ASP A 200 -0.10 10.22 -11.05
C ASP A 200 -0.70 9.16 -10.11
N ILE A 201 -0.95 7.94 -10.61
CA ILE A 201 -1.46 6.84 -9.78
C ILE A 201 -0.47 6.51 -8.66
N ARG A 202 0.84 6.45 -8.95
CA ARG A 202 1.86 6.26 -7.92
C ARG A 202 1.83 7.36 -6.86
N SER A 203 1.77 8.63 -7.26
CA SER A 203 1.68 9.76 -6.32
C SER A 203 0.50 9.61 -5.38
N VAL A 204 -0.67 9.28 -5.94
CA VAL A 204 -1.90 9.06 -5.16
C VAL A 204 -1.75 7.90 -4.16
N LEU A 205 -1.08 6.82 -4.54
CA LEU A 205 -0.79 5.69 -3.65
C LEU A 205 0.21 6.07 -2.55
N ASP A 206 1.22 6.86 -2.88
CA ASP A 206 2.26 7.30 -1.94
C ASP A 206 1.71 8.30 -0.92
N GLU A 207 0.89 9.26 -1.37
CA GLU A 207 0.15 10.15 -0.49
C GLU A 207 -0.77 9.37 0.46
N HIS A 208 -1.43 8.32 -0.02
CA HIS A 208 -2.25 7.46 0.84
C HIS A 208 -1.41 6.73 1.89
N ALA A 209 -0.29 6.13 1.49
CA ALA A 209 0.64 5.47 2.40
C ALA A 209 1.22 6.45 3.44
N ALA A 210 1.54 7.68 3.03
CA ALA A 210 1.99 8.75 3.91
C ALA A 210 0.90 9.19 4.89
N SER A 211 -0.35 9.29 4.43
CA SER A 211 -1.47 9.79 5.22
C SER A 211 -1.89 8.87 6.38
N GLY A 212 -1.52 7.58 6.31
CA GLY A 212 -1.85 6.55 7.31
C GLY A 212 -0.71 6.18 8.27
N ARG A 213 0.51 6.68 8.06
CA ARG A 213 1.62 6.46 8.99
C ARG A 213 1.59 7.52 10.10
N PRO A 214 1.58 7.13 11.39
CA PRO A 214 1.75 8.09 12.49
C PRO A 214 3.05 8.87 12.29
N LEU A 215 3.06 10.17 12.57
CA LEU A 215 4.24 11.02 12.55
C LEU A 215 5.29 10.54 13.54
N THR A 216 4.86 9.98 14.67
CA THR A 216 5.77 9.41 15.67
C THR A 216 5.92 7.89 15.51
N GLY A 217 6.95 7.33 16.12
CA GLY A 217 7.19 5.89 16.16
C GLY A 217 8.42 5.59 17.00
N PRO A 218 8.53 4.40 17.62
CA PRO A 218 9.66 4.10 18.51
C PRO A 218 11.02 4.21 17.81
N GLY A 219 11.08 3.88 16.51
CA GLY A 219 12.29 4.01 15.69
C GLY A 219 12.68 5.45 15.32
N LEU A 220 11.80 6.43 15.58
CA LEU A 220 12.05 7.86 15.34
C LEU A 220 12.54 8.60 16.58
N ILE A 221 12.65 7.92 17.73
CA ILE A 221 12.99 8.55 19.01
C ILE A 221 14.21 7.87 19.61
N LEU A 222 15.23 8.69 19.91
CA LEU A 222 16.43 8.23 20.60
C LEU A 222 16.58 8.99 21.92
N VAL A 223 16.53 8.23 23.02
CA VAL A 223 16.80 8.73 24.37
C VAL A 223 18.23 8.40 24.76
N GLY A 224 18.96 9.40 25.25
CA GLY A 224 20.36 9.27 25.63
C GLY A 224 21.31 9.33 24.43
N ALA A 225 21.05 10.24 23.49
CA ALA A 225 21.90 10.43 22.33
C ALA A 225 23.20 11.17 22.70
N ASP A 226 24.36 10.58 22.39
CA ASP A 226 25.70 11.15 22.62
C ASP A 226 26.15 12.01 21.41
N CYS A 227 25.39 13.06 21.10
CA CYS A 227 25.76 14.04 20.09
C CYS A 227 26.58 15.17 20.73
N ARG A 228 27.69 15.56 20.10
CA ARG A 228 28.62 16.59 20.64
C ARG A 228 28.35 17.98 20.10
N ASN A 229 27.64 18.08 19.00
CA ASN A 229 27.37 19.33 18.30
C ASN A 229 26.12 19.22 17.45
N LYS A 230 25.65 20.38 16.97
CA LYS A 230 24.47 20.53 16.12
C LYS A 230 24.48 19.65 14.88
N ALA A 231 25.64 19.50 14.22
CA ALA A 231 25.74 18.71 13.01
C ALA A 231 25.57 17.21 13.25
N GLU A 232 26.14 16.69 14.33
CA GLU A 232 25.93 15.29 14.74
C GLU A 232 24.46 15.02 15.08
N ALA A 233 23.80 15.94 15.79
CA ALA A 233 22.38 15.79 16.12
C ALA A 233 21.47 15.81 14.88
N ILE A 234 21.69 16.72 13.92
CA ILE A 234 20.92 16.75 12.66
C ILE A 234 21.12 15.45 11.87
N ARG A 235 22.35 14.98 11.75
CA ARG A 235 22.66 13.73 11.06
C ARG A 235 21.99 12.53 11.71
N GLU A 236 22.05 12.43 13.03
CA GLU A 236 21.41 11.35 13.79
C GLU A 236 19.90 11.33 13.56
N LEU A 237 19.24 12.49 13.60
CA LEU A 237 17.82 12.62 13.29
C LEU A 237 17.48 12.17 11.87
N CYS A 238 18.28 12.56 10.86
CA CYS A 238 18.07 12.13 9.49
C CYS A 238 18.28 10.60 9.34
N ALA A 239 19.24 10.03 10.06
CA ALA A 239 19.47 8.60 10.09
C ALA A 239 18.27 7.83 10.68
N LEU A 240 17.66 8.32 11.77
CA LEU A 240 16.44 7.72 12.34
C LEU A 240 15.29 7.69 11.30
N VAL A 241 15.07 8.79 10.57
CA VAL A 241 14.03 8.87 9.53
C VAL A 241 14.30 7.88 8.39
N GLN A 242 15.55 7.73 7.95
CA GLN A 242 15.92 6.76 6.92
C GLN A 242 15.77 5.31 7.43
N LEU A 243 16.22 5.01 8.65
CA LEU A 243 16.15 3.67 9.26
C LEU A 243 14.70 3.21 9.49
N ASP A 244 13.78 4.12 9.80
CA ASP A 244 12.34 3.82 9.90
C ASP A 244 11.68 3.63 8.50
N GLY A 245 12.46 3.79 7.43
CA GLY A 245 12.02 3.63 6.05
C GLY A 245 11.07 4.74 5.61
N ARG A 246 11.32 5.98 6.05
CA ARG A 246 10.50 7.15 5.71
C ARG A 246 11.19 8.13 4.76
N CYS A 247 12.48 7.94 4.51
CA CYS A 247 13.26 8.70 3.53
C CYS A 247 14.12 7.76 2.70
N ALA A 248 14.26 8.05 1.40
CA ALA A 248 15.08 7.25 0.49
C ALA A 248 16.58 7.59 0.61
N ASP A 249 16.94 8.85 0.83
CA ASP A 249 18.32 9.33 0.92
C ASP A 249 18.51 10.30 2.10
N MET A 250 19.31 9.88 3.09
CA MET A 250 19.62 10.68 4.26
C MET A 250 20.44 11.93 3.94
N ASN A 251 21.34 11.88 2.95
CA ASN A 251 22.25 13.01 2.68
C ASN A 251 21.48 14.20 2.11
N GLU A 252 20.59 13.94 1.14
CA GLU A 252 19.73 15.00 0.59
C GLU A 252 18.74 15.52 1.63
N LEU A 253 18.25 14.66 2.54
CA LEU A 253 17.44 15.11 3.67
C LEU A 253 18.24 16.03 4.60
N GLU A 254 19.49 15.66 4.94
CA GLU A 254 20.41 16.46 5.75
C GLU A 254 20.65 17.84 5.08
N ASP A 255 20.89 17.86 3.76
CA ASP A 255 21.05 19.10 2.98
C ASP A 255 19.79 19.99 3.03
N ALA A 256 18.60 19.40 2.93
CA ALA A 256 17.33 20.14 3.02
C ALA A 256 17.10 20.73 4.42
N VAL A 257 17.49 20.01 5.49
CA VAL A 257 17.44 20.53 6.86
C VAL A 257 18.45 21.67 7.03
N TRP A 258 19.68 21.53 6.52
CA TRP A 258 20.69 22.58 6.60
C TRP A 258 20.31 23.84 5.84
N ALA A 259 19.75 23.71 4.64
CA ALA A 259 19.26 24.85 3.86
C ALA A 259 18.26 25.70 4.67
N ARG A 260 17.42 25.04 5.48
CA ARG A 260 16.49 25.74 6.38
C ARG A 260 17.20 26.34 7.60
N GLU A 261 18.11 25.60 8.21
CA GLU A 261 18.83 25.98 9.43
C GLU A 261 19.76 27.18 9.23
N GLU A 262 20.44 27.26 8.08
CA GLU A 262 21.35 28.35 7.74
C GLU A 262 20.62 29.69 7.51
N THR A 263 19.33 29.65 7.17
CA THR A 263 18.52 30.86 7.00
C THR A 263 18.30 31.56 8.35
N TYR A 264 17.90 30.80 9.37
CA TYR A 264 17.79 31.22 10.76
C TYR A 264 17.86 29.99 11.66
N SER A 265 18.51 30.14 12.82
CA SER A 265 18.57 29.08 13.83
C SER A 265 17.17 28.56 14.20
N THR A 266 17.05 27.23 14.30
CA THR A 266 15.84 26.56 14.77
C THR A 266 15.82 26.29 16.28
N GLY A 267 16.81 26.83 17.00
CA GLY A 267 16.84 26.81 18.46
C GLY A 267 15.78 27.76 19.02
N LEU A 268 14.71 27.20 19.58
CA LEU A 268 13.57 27.96 20.11
C LEU A 268 13.90 28.64 21.44
N GLY A 269 14.82 28.06 22.21
CA GLY A 269 15.13 28.42 23.59
C GLY A 269 14.62 27.38 24.59
N HIS A 270 14.89 27.60 25.88
CA HIS A 270 14.51 26.69 26.98
C HIS A 270 15.05 25.25 26.81
N GLY A 271 16.22 25.12 26.18
CA GLY A 271 16.86 23.84 25.88
C GLY A 271 16.28 23.09 24.69
N ILE A 272 15.50 23.73 23.81
CA ILE A 272 14.81 23.06 22.70
C ILE A 272 15.23 23.61 21.34
N ALA A 273 15.37 22.69 20.38
CA ALA A 273 15.46 23.01 18.96
C ALA A 273 14.40 22.25 18.14
N ILE A 274 13.91 22.89 17.08
CA ILE A 274 12.89 22.31 16.17
C ILE A 274 13.33 22.43 14.70
N PRO A 275 14.37 21.68 14.28
CA PRO A 275 14.73 21.60 12.87
C PRO A 275 13.53 21.08 12.06
N HIS A 276 13.29 21.65 10.88
CA HIS A 276 12.15 21.25 10.05
C HIS A 276 12.44 21.49 8.58
N CYS A 277 11.94 20.62 7.71
CA CYS A 277 12.04 20.82 6.26
C CYS A 277 10.90 20.11 5.52
N LYS A 278 10.80 20.43 4.22
CA LYS A 278 10.08 19.62 3.25
C LYS A 278 11.10 19.00 2.30
N SER A 279 10.84 17.78 1.85
CA SER A 279 11.64 17.13 0.81
C SER A 279 10.76 16.16 0.02
N ASP A 280 10.97 16.09 -1.29
CA ASP A 280 10.36 15.13 -2.21
C ASP A 280 10.82 13.68 -1.97
N LEU A 281 11.96 13.49 -1.28
CA LEU A 281 12.50 12.20 -0.89
C LEU A 281 11.93 11.64 0.41
N VAL A 282 11.12 12.42 1.13
CA VAL A 282 10.39 11.97 2.31
C VAL A 282 9.09 11.31 1.87
N ALA A 283 9.00 10.00 2.06
CA ALA A 283 7.84 9.20 1.68
C ALA A 283 6.69 9.29 2.70
N ALA A 284 6.97 9.64 3.96
CA ALA A 284 5.98 9.83 5.00
C ALA A 284 6.41 10.91 6.00
N GLY A 285 5.48 11.76 6.42
CA GLY A 285 5.74 12.76 7.45
C GLY A 285 6.28 12.11 8.74
N SER A 286 7.24 12.77 9.39
CA SER A 286 7.90 12.23 10.57
C SER A 286 8.21 13.32 11.59
N LEU A 287 7.96 13.03 12.86
CA LEU A 287 8.50 13.76 13.99
C LEU A 287 9.58 12.89 14.65
N ALA A 288 10.84 13.14 14.31
CA ALA A 288 11.98 12.49 14.94
C ALA A 288 12.44 13.27 16.18
N LEU A 289 12.88 12.59 17.22
CA LEU A 289 13.24 13.23 18.49
C LEU A 289 14.54 12.68 19.07
N LEU A 290 15.41 13.58 19.49
CA LEU A 290 16.56 13.27 20.33
C LEU A 290 16.40 13.87 21.72
N LYS A 291 16.63 13.05 22.74
CA LYS A 291 16.93 13.51 24.10
C LYS A 291 18.41 13.27 24.34
N LEU A 292 19.18 14.36 24.40
CA LEU A 292 20.63 14.33 24.44
C LEU A 292 21.13 14.01 25.85
N ASP A 293 22.21 13.25 25.96
CA ASP A 293 22.90 13.01 27.23
C ASP A 293 23.58 14.28 27.77
N GLN A 294 24.04 15.14 26.86
CA GLN A 294 24.64 16.42 27.17
C GLN A 294 24.02 17.51 26.30
N ALA A 295 23.71 18.65 26.92
CA ALA A 295 23.18 19.78 26.17
C ALA A 295 24.26 20.37 25.25
N ILE A 296 23.90 20.68 24.00
CA ILE A 296 24.81 21.15 22.95
C ILE A 296 24.50 22.60 22.54
N GLU A 297 25.49 23.32 22.05
CA GLU A 297 25.26 24.63 21.45
C GLU A 297 24.47 24.49 20.13
N TRP A 298 23.32 25.16 20.06
CA TRP A 298 22.47 25.19 18.87
C TRP A 298 22.35 26.59 18.24
N GLY A 299 22.71 27.63 19.00
CA GLY A 299 22.41 29.03 18.66
C GLY A 299 20.95 29.38 18.92
N ALA A 300 20.39 28.95 20.05
CA ALA A 300 19.02 29.26 20.44
C ALA A 300 18.83 30.75 20.74
N VAL A 301 17.59 31.24 20.65
CA VAL A 301 17.26 32.67 20.84
C VAL A 301 17.63 33.22 22.22
N ASP A 302 17.72 32.35 23.24
CA ASP A 302 18.11 32.69 24.61
C ASP A 302 19.57 32.35 24.95
N ASP A 303 20.37 32.01 23.95
CA ASP A 303 21.78 31.56 24.08
C ASP A 303 21.99 30.35 25.02
N GLN A 304 20.93 29.61 25.35
CA GLN A 304 21.05 28.39 26.15
C GLN A 304 21.36 27.17 25.28
N PRO A 305 22.13 26.19 25.81
CA PRO A 305 22.35 24.93 25.11
C PRO A 305 21.06 24.10 25.06
N VAL A 306 20.95 23.24 24.06
CA VAL A 306 19.77 22.42 23.75
C VAL A 306 20.00 20.99 24.20
N ASP A 307 19.04 20.42 24.94
CA ASP A 307 19.02 19.01 25.38
C ASP A 307 17.90 18.20 24.72
N LEU A 308 16.92 18.86 24.10
CA LEU A 308 15.82 18.25 23.35
C LEU A 308 15.78 18.78 21.91
N VAL A 309 15.88 17.89 20.93
CA VAL A 309 15.80 18.24 19.51
C VAL A 309 14.64 17.49 18.87
N LEU A 310 13.67 18.22 18.30
CA LEU A 310 12.47 17.68 17.67
C LEU A 310 12.46 18.03 16.19
N MET A 311 12.77 17.08 15.32
CA MET A 311 12.81 17.30 13.88
C MET A 311 11.48 16.96 13.21
N LEU A 312 10.88 17.92 12.51
CA LEU A 312 9.67 17.70 11.71
C LEU A 312 10.00 17.69 10.21
N VAL A 313 9.86 16.53 9.56
CA VAL A 313 10.10 16.38 8.11
C VAL A 313 8.83 15.94 7.42
N MET A 314 8.53 16.57 6.28
CA MET A 314 7.30 16.33 5.52
C MET A 314 7.58 16.14 4.03
N PRO A 315 6.75 15.35 3.31
CA PRO A 315 6.80 15.30 1.84
C PRO A 315 6.52 16.67 1.21
N GLU A 316 7.18 17.03 0.10
CA GLU A 316 6.92 18.28 -0.63
C GLU A 316 5.47 18.42 -1.11
N GLY A 317 4.82 17.30 -1.46
CA GLY A 317 3.43 17.23 -1.92
C GLY A 317 2.35 17.32 -0.83
N ASP A 318 2.72 17.44 0.45
CA ASP A 318 1.75 17.70 1.51
C ASP A 318 1.31 19.18 1.46
N GLU A 319 0.36 19.45 0.56
CA GLU A 319 -0.32 20.75 0.36
C GLU A 319 -1.33 21.06 1.48
N GLY A 320 -1.60 20.11 2.38
CA GLY A 320 -2.44 20.35 3.54
C GLY A 320 -1.78 21.32 4.52
N ASN A 321 -2.55 22.27 5.04
CA ASN A 321 -2.15 23.08 6.21
C ASN A 321 -1.84 22.24 7.48
N ARG A 322 -1.85 20.90 7.40
CA ARG A 322 -1.58 19.97 8.50
C ARG A 322 -0.16 20.15 9.05
N HIS A 323 0.86 20.23 8.19
CA HIS A 323 2.24 20.50 8.62
C HIS A 323 2.35 21.79 9.45
N LEU A 324 1.80 22.90 8.93
CA LEU A 324 1.83 24.19 9.62
C LEU A 324 1.05 24.17 10.93
N LYS A 325 -0.08 23.45 10.98
CA LYS A 325 -0.88 23.29 12.21
C LYS A 325 -0.14 22.46 13.27
N ILE A 326 0.50 21.36 12.88
CA ILE A 326 1.27 20.50 13.79
C ILE A 326 2.49 21.23 14.30
N PHE A 327 3.26 21.85 13.41
CA PHE A 327 4.40 22.68 13.79
C PHE A 327 3.97 23.81 14.74
N ALA A 328 2.90 24.54 14.42
CA ALA A 328 2.41 25.63 15.26
C ALA A 328 1.91 25.15 16.62
N ALA A 329 1.22 24.00 16.69
CA ALA A 329 0.75 23.43 17.93
C ALA A 329 1.91 22.94 18.81
N LEU A 330 2.87 22.22 18.21
CA LEU A 330 4.07 21.76 18.89
C LEU A 330 4.90 22.93 19.42
N ALA A 331 5.22 23.91 18.56
CA ALA A 331 5.97 25.10 18.94
C ALA A 331 5.29 25.88 20.08
N ARG A 332 3.95 26.02 20.04
CA ARG A 332 3.17 26.67 21.10
C ARG A 332 3.23 25.89 22.41
N ARG A 333 3.02 24.57 22.37
CA ARG A 333 3.06 23.70 23.55
C ARG A 333 4.45 23.68 24.19
N LEU A 334 5.51 23.70 23.38
CA LEU A 334 6.90 23.79 23.85
C LEU A 334 7.22 25.11 24.59
N MET A 335 6.40 26.16 24.44
CA MET A 335 6.52 27.38 25.26
C MET A 335 6.05 27.19 26.70
N HIS A 336 5.27 26.15 27.01
CA HIS A 336 4.79 25.85 28.35
C HIS A 336 5.78 24.98 29.14
N GLU A 337 6.13 25.39 30.36
CA GLU A 337 7.11 24.69 31.20
C GLU A 337 6.66 23.27 31.56
N GLU A 338 5.38 23.08 31.90
CA GLU A 338 4.82 21.76 32.24
C GLU A 338 4.98 20.76 31.10
N PHE A 339 4.73 21.19 29.86
CA PHE A 339 4.88 20.35 28.67
C PHE A 339 6.34 19.95 28.44
N ARG A 340 7.27 20.91 28.57
CA ARG A 340 8.72 20.63 28.46
C ARG A 340 9.20 19.68 29.56
N ALA A 341 8.73 19.87 30.80
CA ALA A 341 9.07 19.01 31.92
C ALA A 341 8.53 17.59 31.70
N GLY A 342 7.32 17.44 31.16
CA GLY A 342 6.74 16.14 30.79
C GLY A 342 7.57 15.39 29.75
N LEU A 343 7.97 16.06 28.66
CA LEU A 343 8.88 15.46 27.66
C LEU A 343 10.23 15.04 28.25
N ARG A 344 10.81 15.84 29.15
CA ARG A 344 12.07 15.48 29.84
C ARG A 344 11.90 14.34 30.84
N ALA A 345 10.72 14.20 31.44
CA ALA A 345 10.43 13.16 32.43
C ALA A 345 10.21 11.77 31.80
N ALA A 346 9.79 11.71 30.54
CA ALA A 346 9.64 10.44 29.83
C ALA A 346 11.01 9.75 29.67
N GLU A 347 11.07 8.48 30.07
CA GLU A 347 12.32 7.70 30.18
C GLU A 347 12.66 6.95 28.88
N ASP A 348 11.68 6.65 28.04
CA ASP A 348 11.83 5.88 26.81
C ASP A 348 10.98 6.42 25.65
N ALA A 349 11.16 5.82 24.47
CA ALA A 349 10.47 6.23 23.24
C ALA A 349 8.95 6.10 23.36
N ASP A 350 8.45 4.98 23.92
CA ASP A 350 7.03 4.73 24.06
C ASP A 350 6.36 5.73 25.02
N GLY A 351 7.01 6.08 26.11
CA GLY A 351 6.55 7.12 27.04
C GLY A 351 6.49 8.50 26.41
N ILE A 352 7.46 8.85 25.56
CA ILE A 352 7.44 10.12 24.80
C ILE A 352 6.29 10.14 23.80
N ILE A 353 6.06 9.05 23.07
CA ILE A 353 4.96 8.92 22.10
C ILE A 353 3.62 9.08 22.81
N ALA A 354 3.40 8.34 23.89
CA ALA A 354 2.17 8.40 24.66
C ALA A 354 1.92 9.81 25.21
N PHE A 355 2.96 10.50 25.68
CA PHE A 355 2.86 11.88 26.16
C PHE A 355 2.48 12.86 25.03
N LEU A 356 3.14 12.78 23.88
CA LEU A 356 2.86 13.63 22.72
C LEU A 356 1.44 13.43 22.18
N ASP A 357 0.99 12.18 22.13
CA ASP A 357 -0.37 11.84 21.68
C ASP A 357 -1.44 12.34 22.66
N GLN A 358 -1.22 12.16 23.97
CA GLN A 358 -2.15 12.65 24.99
C GLN A 358 -2.28 14.19 24.98
N GLU A 359 -1.16 14.90 24.90
CA GLU A 359 -1.14 16.36 25.07
C GLU A 359 -1.49 17.13 23.80
N ILE A 360 -1.14 16.60 22.62
CA ILE A 360 -1.27 17.32 21.34
C ILE A 360 -2.19 16.58 20.34
N GLY A 361 -2.41 15.28 20.50
CA GLY A 361 -3.15 14.47 19.51
C GLY A 361 -2.39 14.37 18.19
N ILE A 362 -1.06 14.24 18.27
CA ILE A 362 -0.17 14.41 17.12
C ILE A 362 -0.45 13.41 15.99
N ASP A 363 -0.97 12.24 16.36
CA ASP A 363 -1.29 11.13 15.46
C ASP A 363 -2.80 10.83 15.39
N ASP A 364 -3.67 11.80 15.74
CA ASP A 364 -5.14 11.63 15.67
C ASP A 364 -5.55 11.25 14.23
N PRO A 365 -6.23 10.09 14.03
CA PRO A 365 -6.69 9.63 12.72
C PRO A 365 -7.64 10.60 12.00
N LYS A 366 -8.31 11.49 12.73
CA LYS A 366 -9.21 12.54 12.21
C LYS A 366 -8.50 13.86 11.94
N GLY A 367 -7.20 13.95 12.22
CA GLY A 367 -6.39 15.15 12.05
C GLY A 367 -6.78 16.30 12.98
N GLN A 368 -7.43 16.00 14.11
CA GLN A 368 -7.71 16.98 15.16
C GLN A 368 -6.47 17.15 16.02
N ILE A 369 -6.12 18.39 16.34
CA ILE A 369 -5.00 18.72 17.21
C ILE A 369 -5.62 19.33 18.47
N ASN A 370 -5.16 18.89 19.64
CA ASN A 370 -5.58 19.48 20.90
C ASN A 370 -5.00 20.90 20.98
N GLU A 371 -5.84 21.92 20.79
CA GLU A 371 -5.40 23.33 20.77
C GLU A 371 -4.83 23.83 22.10
#